data_AF-A0A428SIU2-F1
#
_entry.id   AF-A0A428SIU2-F1
#
_cell.length_a   1.000
_cell.length_b   1.000
_cell.length_c   1.000
_cell.angle_alpha   90.00
_cell.angle_beta   90.00
_cell.angle_gamma   90.00
#
_symmetry.space_group_name_H-M   'P 1'
#
loop_
_entity.id
_entity.type
_entity.pdbx_description
1 polymer ?
#
loop_
_entity_poly.entity_id
_entity_poly.type
_entity_poly.pdbx_seq_one_letter_code
_entity_poly.pdbx_strand_id
1 'polypeptide(L)'
;MIVMNWKWLSPLGPPGRRAALAAVLNLIPVILGGRTCHIADFLGLSLQFYYLVHHWLARLALLQTLVHAGIYIRQQERWTVQSGMGLAAMLLFMLITCSSIFYIRKRHEVMFVWCHKALAYLSLSFLLAHLWLVPLDRHIAGIEPDTEQMAGGINLKASTKIDTGAYRVKFRLPTDIRIYPGAYFYIFYNQKSFWRRQLGVPMMVYTWSMPDQTYWSDGKSLVSELTFLVEDRPSLAPLFLGTSITIDGPYGRDLRLDEYDHVFLLAEGIGISAVIPFAFALASRRQHDRLQKQSAHGSEARTANRQLHLDKTRRVTLIWAMNEGSQLEWAREEINRLMDLDPKCALLHIVVYHPALDDPTKPSLNNVQRELESSNKFLRHCKLIGVPENRWGERMNFQMKESMETSPGSIATADGQRYYPDEPPSNLS
;
A
#
# COMPACT_ATOMS: atom_id res chain seq x y z
N MET A 1 -41.23 -22.73 16.84
CA MET A 1 -41.09 -21.26 16.79
C MET A 1 -40.10 -20.86 17.88
N ILE A 2 -38.86 -20.52 17.53
CA ILE A 2 -37.84 -20.17 18.53
C ILE A 2 -38.15 -18.77 19.04
N VAL A 3 -38.68 -18.68 20.27
CA VAL A 3 -38.87 -17.41 20.97
C VAL A 3 -37.51 -16.99 21.52
N MET A 4 -36.75 -16.23 20.74
CA MET A 4 -35.51 -15.61 21.22
C MET A 4 -35.85 -14.58 22.31
N ASN A 5 -35.38 -14.83 23.53
CA ASN A 5 -35.62 -13.98 24.69
C ASN A 5 -34.58 -12.85 24.73
N TRP A 6 -34.95 -11.66 24.24
CA TRP A 6 -34.08 -10.49 24.12
C TRP A 6 -33.87 -9.70 25.42
N LYS A 7 -34.09 -10.31 26.60
CA LYS A 7 -34.06 -9.62 27.90
C LYS A 7 -32.73 -8.92 28.21
N TRP A 8 -31.58 -9.42 27.73
CA TRP A 8 -30.27 -8.78 27.92
C TRP A 8 -30.08 -7.46 27.14
N LEU A 9 -30.94 -7.16 26.16
CA LEU A 9 -30.92 -5.90 25.41
C LEU A 9 -31.87 -4.84 26.00
N SER A 10 -32.65 -5.18 27.03
CA SER A 10 -33.57 -4.26 27.70
C SER A 10 -32.95 -2.95 28.24
N PRO A 11 -31.67 -2.87 28.68
CA PRO A 11 -31.09 -1.62 29.19
C PRO A 11 -30.90 -0.52 28.13
N LEU A 12 -30.84 -0.89 26.84
CA LEU A 12 -30.58 0.02 25.72
C LEU A 12 -31.86 0.64 25.14
N GLY A 13 -33.01 0.41 25.78
CA GLY A 13 -34.31 0.95 25.39
C GLY A 13 -35.07 0.10 24.35
N PRO A 14 -36.13 0.66 23.73
CA PRO A 14 -36.99 -0.04 22.77
C PRO A 14 -36.21 -0.58 21.56
N PRO A 15 -36.70 -1.62 20.86
CA PRO A 15 -36.02 -2.22 19.71
C PRO A 15 -35.55 -1.21 18.66
N GLY A 16 -36.36 -0.18 18.36
CA GLY A 16 -36.00 0.88 17.43
C GLY A 16 -34.83 1.75 17.89
N ARG A 17 -34.69 2.02 19.20
CA ARG A 17 -33.57 2.78 19.76
C ARG A 17 -32.27 1.98 19.73
N ARG A 18 -32.34 0.67 19.95
CA ARG A 18 -31.17 -0.23 19.86
C ARG A 18 -30.66 -0.34 18.43
N ALA A 19 -31.57 -0.47 17.46
CA ALA A 19 -31.21 -0.47 16.05
C ALA A 19 -30.52 0.85 15.65
N ALA A 20 -31.03 1.99 16.10
CA ALA A 20 -30.40 3.30 15.86
C ALA A 20 -28.99 3.41 16.48
N LEU A 21 -28.84 3.04 17.76
CA LEU A 21 -27.54 3.09 18.43
C LEU A 21 -26.51 2.18 17.75
N ALA A 22 -26.92 0.95 17.38
CA ALA A 22 -26.05 0.04 16.65
C ALA A 22 -25.65 0.60 15.27
N ALA A 23 -26.59 1.24 14.55
CA ALA A 23 -26.31 1.88 13.28
C ALA A 23 -25.27 3.00 13.43
N VAL A 24 -25.45 3.90 14.40
CA VAL A 24 -24.52 5.01 14.66
C VAL A 24 -23.13 4.49 15.03
N LEU A 25 -23.03 3.49 15.91
CA LEU A 25 -21.73 2.90 16.29
C LEU A 25 -20.99 2.29 15.10
N ASN A 26 -21.70 1.55 14.24
CA ASN A 26 -21.11 0.99 13.03
C ASN A 26 -20.78 2.04 11.98
N LEU A 27 -21.42 3.22 12.03
CA LEU A 27 -21.15 4.31 11.11
C LEU A 27 -19.87 5.09 11.44
N ILE A 28 -19.41 5.07 12.71
CA ILE A 28 -18.19 5.79 13.13
C ILE A 28 -16.97 5.35 12.29
N PRO A 29 -16.60 4.05 12.19
CA PRO A 29 -15.47 3.64 11.36
C PRO A 29 -15.71 3.81 9.86
N VAL A 30 -16.98 3.88 9.42
CA VAL A 30 -17.34 4.11 8.02
C VAL A 30 -17.06 5.55 7.62
N ILE A 31 -17.44 6.52 8.46
CA ILE A 31 -17.20 7.96 8.21
C ILE A 31 -15.70 8.28 8.24
N LEU A 32 -14.95 7.62 9.13
CA LEU A 32 -13.49 7.75 9.21
C LEU A 32 -12.76 7.03 8.05
N GLY A 33 -13.52 6.37 7.15
CA GLY A 33 -13.05 5.70 5.95
C GLY A 33 -12.65 6.63 4.82
N GLY A 34 -11.34 6.77 4.56
CA GLY A 34 -10.79 7.49 3.41
C GLY A 34 -9.64 6.75 2.75
N ARG A 35 -9.21 7.21 1.56
CA ARG A 35 -8.05 6.64 0.84
C ARG A 35 -6.71 6.98 1.51
N THR A 36 -6.64 8.09 2.22
CA THR A 36 -5.46 8.62 2.93
C THR A 36 -5.68 8.53 4.45
N CYS A 37 -5.96 7.33 4.95
CA CYS A 37 -6.38 7.16 6.35
C CYS A 37 -5.20 6.83 7.25
N HIS A 38 -4.69 7.83 7.98
CA HIS A 38 -3.67 7.63 9.04
C HIS A 38 -4.16 6.71 10.18
N ILE A 39 -5.48 6.52 10.33
CA ILE A 39 -6.06 5.63 11.36
C ILE A 39 -5.72 4.16 11.06
N ALA A 40 -5.69 3.76 9.79
CA ALA A 40 -5.29 2.41 9.42
C ALA A 40 -3.82 2.14 9.80
N ASP A 41 -2.95 3.13 9.55
CA ASP A 41 -1.54 3.07 9.92
C ASP A 41 -1.35 3.08 11.45
N PHE A 42 -2.08 3.94 12.17
CA PHE A 42 -2.04 4.00 13.64
C PHE A 42 -2.49 2.70 14.31
N LEU A 43 -3.52 2.05 13.76
CA LEU A 43 -4.01 0.76 14.26
C LEU A 43 -3.21 -0.45 13.73
N GLY A 44 -2.24 -0.22 12.83
CA GLY A 44 -1.41 -1.27 12.24
C GLY A 44 -2.18 -2.24 11.33
N LEU A 45 -3.34 -1.82 10.79
CA LEU A 45 -4.19 -2.64 9.93
C LEU A 45 -3.74 -2.54 8.47
N SER A 46 -3.83 -3.65 7.73
CA SER A 46 -3.59 -3.58 6.28
C SER A 46 -4.70 -2.79 5.59
N LEU A 47 -4.36 -2.03 4.55
CA LEU A 47 -5.33 -1.20 3.82
C LEU A 47 -6.46 -2.05 3.20
N GLN A 48 -6.14 -3.28 2.75
CA GLN A 48 -7.15 -4.22 2.25
C GLN A 48 -8.15 -4.64 3.33
N PHE A 49 -7.66 -4.95 4.54
CA PHE A 49 -8.51 -5.29 5.67
C PHE A 49 -9.35 -4.10 6.11
N TYR A 50 -8.77 -2.90 6.13
CA TYR A 50 -9.51 -1.67 6.43
C TYR A 50 -10.67 -1.44 5.46
N TYR A 51 -10.43 -1.52 4.15
CA TYR A 51 -11.51 -1.39 3.16
C TYR A 51 -12.54 -2.51 3.30
N LEU A 52 -12.12 -3.75 3.58
CA LEU A 52 -13.05 -4.85 3.84
C LEU A 52 -14.00 -4.49 5.00
N VAL A 53 -13.44 -4.04 6.12
CA VAL A 53 -14.19 -3.60 7.31
C VAL A 53 -15.11 -2.42 6.98
N HIS A 54 -14.63 -1.39 6.30
CA HIS A 54 -15.43 -0.23 5.89
C HIS A 54 -16.68 -0.66 5.09
N HIS A 55 -16.52 -1.52 4.08
CA HIS A 55 -17.65 -1.99 3.27
C HIS A 55 -18.64 -2.84 4.08
N TRP A 56 -18.16 -3.68 5.00
CA TRP A 56 -19.03 -4.54 5.82
C TRP A 56 -19.80 -3.75 6.87
N LEU A 57 -19.13 -2.83 7.58
CA LEU A 57 -19.76 -1.96 8.56
C LEU A 57 -20.79 -1.03 7.91
N ALA A 58 -20.53 -0.52 6.70
CA ALA A 58 -21.52 0.28 5.96
C ALA A 58 -22.80 -0.51 5.66
N ARG A 59 -22.68 -1.77 5.23
CA ARG A 59 -23.85 -2.64 4.97
C ARG A 59 -24.61 -2.96 6.25
N LEU A 60 -23.90 -3.24 7.34
CA LEU A 60 -24.53 -3.51 8.64
C LEU A 60 -25.26 -2.29 9.18
N ALA A 61 -24.64 -1.11 9.09
CA ALA A 61 -25.25 0.16 9.47
C ALA A 61 -26.50 0.46 8.62
N LEU A 62 -26.48 0.16 7.31
CA LEU A 62 -27.64 0.35 6.44
C LEU A 62 -28.81 -0.53 6.88
N LEU A 63 -28.57 -1.82 7.14
CA LEU A 63 -29.62 -2.73 7.61
C LEU A 63 -30.22 -2.27 8.94
N GLN A 64 -29.38 -1.83 9.88
CA GLN A 64 -29.83 -1.32 11.18
C GLN A 64 -30.62 -0.01 11.04
N THR A 65 -30.22 0.86 10.12
CA THR A 65 -30.93 2.11 9.80
C THR A 65 -32.31 1.82 9.20
N LEU A 66 -32.40 0.86 8.27
CA LEU A 66 -33.68 0.44 7.67
C LEU A 66 -34.64 -0.15 8.71
N VAL A 67 -34.13 -0.96 9.64
CA VAL A 67 -34.93 -1.49 10.77
C VAL A 67 -35.41 -0.37 11.68
N HIS A 68 -34.53 0.57 12.05
CA HIS A 68 -34.89 1.73 12.86
C HIS A 68 -35.99 2.57 12.21
N ALA A 69 -35.81 2.92 10.93
CA ALA A 69 -36.78 3.70 10.17
C ALA A 69 -38.10 2.95 10.00
N GLY A 70 -38.08 1.65 9.68
CA GLY A 70 -39.29 0.85 9.50
C GLY A 70 -40.15 0.75 10.78
N ILE A 71 -39.51 0.59 11.94
CA ILE A 71 -40.21 0.60 13.24
C ILE A 71 -40.87 1.96 13.48
N TYR A 72 -40.13 3.05 13.29
CA TYR A 72 -40.65 4.39 13.55
C TYR A 72 -41.73 4.83 12.55
N ILE A 73 -41.57 4.53 11.25
CA ILE A 73 -42.58 4.83 10.22
C ILE A 73 -43.91 4.13 10.55
N ARG A 74 -43.86 2.88 11.04
CA ARG A 74 -45.07 2.14 11.43
C ARG A 74 -45.73 2.69 12.70
N GLN A 75 -44.96 3.27 13.60
CA GLN A 75 -45.44 3.82 14.87
C GLN A 75 -45.82 5.31 14.79
N GLN A 76 -45.43 6.00 13.73
CA GLN A 76 -45.72 7.43 13.57
C GLN A 76 -47.17 7.66 13.13
N GLU A 77 -47.88 8.47 13.90
CA GLU A 77 -49.20 9.00 13.54
C GLU A 77 -49.12 10.33 12.77
N ARG A 78 -48.06 11.11 13.00
CA ARG A 78 -47.80 12.39 12.33
C ARG A 78 -46.32 12.53 11.98
N TRP A 79 -46.05 13.07 10.80
CA TRP A 79 -44.70 13.38 10.35
C TRP A 79 -44.16 14.61 11.06
N THR A 80 -42.92 14.50 11.56
CA THR A 80 -42.21 15.59 12.22
C THR A 80 -41.00 15.99 11.38
N VAL A 81 -40.46 17.18 11.61
CA VAL A 81 -39.20 17.62 10.97
C VAL A 81 -38.07 16.63 11.25
N GLN A 82 -38.01 16.09 12.48
CA GLN A 82 -37.03 15.11 12.88
C GLN A 82 -37.14 13.79 12.10
N SER A 83 -38.34 13.26 11.89
CA SER A 83 -38.50 12.03 11.08
C SER A 83 -38.25 12.28 9.60
N GLY A 84 -38.57 13.47 9.09
CA GLY A 84 -38.18 13.91 7.75
C GLY A 84 -36.66 13.93 7.55
N MET A 85 -35.91 14.50 8.49
CA MET A 85 -34.43 14.51 8.45
C MET A 85 -33.84 13.10 8.52
N GLY A 86 -34.38 12.23 9.40
CA GLY A 86 -33.93 10.84 9.50
C GLY A 86 -34.21 10.04 8.23
N LEU A 87 -35.37 10.23 7.60
CA LEU A 87 -35.71 9.61 6.33
C LEU A 87 -34.79 10.09 5.20
N ALA A 88 -34.52 11.40 5.12
CA ALA A 88 -33.59 11.98 4.16
C ALA A 88 -32.17 11.40 4.32
N ALA A 89 -31.65 11.32 5.56
CA ALA A 89 -30.36 10.72 5.86
C ALA A 89 -30.30 9.25 5.40
N MET A 90 -31.34 8.46 5.69
CA MET A 90 -31.44 7.04 5.29
C MET A 90 -31.47 6.88 3.76
N LEU A 91 -32.28 7.67 3.05
CA LEU A 91 -32.38 7.59 1.59
C LEU A 91 -31.06 7.94 0.90
N LEU A 92 -30.36 8.97 1.40
CA LEU A 92 -29.02 9.31 0.93
C LEU A 92 -28.02 8.18 1.22
N PHE A 93 -28.05 7.58 2.41
CA PHE A 93 -27.15 6.47 2.75
C PHE A 93 -27.43 5.21 1.92
N MET A 94 -28.69 4.95 1.61
CA MET A 94 -29.08 3.89 0.68
C MET A 94 -28.52 4.16 -0.73
N LEU A 95 -28.64 5.39 -1.24
CA LEU A 95 -28.09 5.78 -2.53
C LEU A 95 -26.56 5.64 -2.59
N ILE A 96 -25.86 6.03 -1.51
CA ILE A 96 -24.41 5.80 -1.36
C ILE A 96 -24.09 4.31 -1.48
N THR A 97 -24.84 3.45 -0.77
CA THR A 97 -24.58 2.00 -0.77
C THR A 97 -24.85 1.38 -2.15
N CYS A 98 -25.94 1.79 -2.82
CA CYS A 98 -26.26 1.33 -4.18
C CYS A 98 -25.23 1.78 -5.21
N SER A 99 -24.80 3.05 -5.18
CA SER A 99 -23.75 3.54 -6.08
C SER A 99 -22.38 2.92 -5.80
N SER A 100 -22.16 2.39 -4.59
CA SER A 100 -20.92 1.70 -4.18
C SER A 100 -20.83 0.23 -4.60
N ILE A 101 -21.81 -0.28 -5.36
CA ILE A 101 -21.74 -1.63 -5.96
C ILE A 101 -20.54 -1.71 -6.90
N PHE A 102 -19.81 -2.82 -6.82
CA PHE A 102 -18.53 -3.03 -7.52
C PHE A 102 -18.55 -2.63 -9.00
N TYR A 103 -19.59 -3.02 -9.74
CA TYR A 103 -19.70 -2.75 -11.17
C TYR A 103 -19.82 -1.25 -11.49
N ILE A 104 -20.66 -0.52 -10.74
CA ILE A 104 -20.89 0.92 -10.92
C ILE A 104 -19.61 1.68 -10.58
N ARG A 105 -19.01 1.37 -9.43
CA ARG A 105 -17.76 1.97 -8.98
C ARG A 105 -16.62 1.75 -9.96
N LYS A 106 -16.48 0.52 -10.49
CA LYS A 106 -15.40 0.18 -11.43
C LYS A 106 -15.57 0.95 -12.74
N ARG A 107 -16.80 1.05 -13.27
CA ARG A 107 -17.06 1.73 -14.55
C ARG A 107 -16.87 3.24 -14.45
N HIS A 108 -17.24 3.83 -13.32
CA HIS A 108 -17.29 5.29 -13.15
C HIS A 108 -16.47 5.73 -11.93
N GLU A 109 -15.21 5.32 -11.83
CA GLU A 109 -14.36 5.55 -10.64
C GLU A 109 -14.32 7.01 -10.18
N VAL A 110 -14.21 7.95 -11.14
CA VAL A 110 -14.02 9.38 -10.85
C VAL A 110 -15.34 9.95 -10.32
N MET A 111 -16.43 9.75 -11.06
CA MET A 111 -17.76 10.22 -10.66
C MET A 111 -18.19 9.60 -9.33
N PHE A 112 -17.90 8.30 -9.15
CA PHE A 112 -18.19 7.60 -7.91
C PHE A 112 -17.56 8.29 -6.70
N VAL A 113 -16.25 8.57 -6.72
CA VAL A 113 -15.56 9.17 -5.56
C VAL A 113 -16.16 10.53 -5.18
N TRP A 114 -16.45 11.38 -6.17
CA TRP A 114 -17.02 12.70 -5.92
C TRP A 114 -18.48 12.65 -5.46
N CYS A 115 -19.32 11.87 -6.14
CA CYS A 115 -20.71 11.68 -5.73
C CYS A 115 -20.79 11.02 -4.36
N HIS A 116 -19.94 10.05 -4.06
CA HIS A 116 -19.88 9.39 -2.75
C HIS A 116 -19.51 10.39 -1.67
N LYS A 117 -18.44 11.19 -1.84
CA LYS A 117 -18.05 12.24 -0.87
C LYS A 117 -19.18 13.25 -0.65
N ALA A 118 -19.77 13.78 -1.72
CA ALA A 118 -20.85 14.76 -1.63
C ALA A 118 -22.09 14.21 -0.91
N LEU A 119 -22.53 12.99 -1.29
CA LEU A 119 -23.67 12.34 -0.65
C LEU A 119 -23.37 11.97 0.80
N ALA A 120 -22.13 11.56 1.12
CA ALA A 120 -21.72 11.23 2.48
C ALA A 120 -21.77 12.46 3.39
N TYR A 121 -21.23 13.61 2.96
CA TYR A 121 -21.33 14.86 3.72
C TYR A 121 -22.78 15.30 3.93
N LEU A 122 -23.62 15.16 2.90
CA LEU A 122 -25.04 15.51 2.98
C LEU A 122 -25.80 14.57 3.93
N SER A 123 -25.58 13.25 3.81
CA SER A 123 -26.19 12.23 4.69
C SER A 123 -25.75 12.43 6.15
N LEU A 124 -24.46 12.71 6.38
CA LEU A 124 -23.93 13.02 7.71
C LEU A 124 -24.56 14.29 8.29
N SER A 125 -24.72 15.35 7.49
CA SER A 125 -25.36 16.59 7.94
C SER A 125 -26.81 16.35 8.39
N PHE A 126 -27.60 15.60 7.60
CA PHE A 126 -28.96 15.24 7.99
C PHE A 126 -29.00 14.31 9.20
N LEU A 127 -28.06 13.38 9.34
CA LEU A 127 -27.94 12.52 10.52
C LEU A 127 -27.64 13.33 11.78
N LEU A 128 -26.67 14.25 11.73
CA LEU A 128 -26.33 15.12 12.86
C LEU A 128 -27.50 16.02 13.24
N ALA A 129 -28.21 16.58 12.26
CA ALA A 129 -29.43 17.36 12.52
C ALA A 129 -30.55 16.49 13.14
N HIS A 130 -30.72 15.25 12.65
CA HIS A 130 -31.67 14.29 13.22
C HIS A 130 -31.33 13.94 14.68
N LEU A 131 -30.04 13.73 14.99
CA LEU A 131 -29.55 13.45 16.35
C LEU A 131 -29.67 14.67 17.27
N TRP A 132 -29.39 15.87 16.78
CA TRP A 132 -29.48 17.11 17.54
C TRP A 132 -30.91 17.39 18.05
N LEU A 133 -31.92 16.99 17.27
CA LEU A 133 -33.33 17.11 17.64
C LEU A 133 -33.82 15.97 18.55
N VAL A 134 -33.02 14.94 18.82
CA VAL A 134 -33.32 13.94 19.86
C VAL A 134 -32.92 14.53 21.23
N PRO A 135 -33.79 14.52 22.26
CA PRO A 135 -33.39 14.81 23.63
C PRO A 135 -32.54 13.64 24.14
N LEU A 136 -31.25 13.65 23.80
CA LEU A 136 -30.24 12.73 24.31
C LEU A 136 -29.48 13.47 25.43
N ASP A 137 -29.45 12.87 26.63
CA ASP A 137 -28.60 13.36 27.72
C ASP A 137 -27.17 13.55 27.19
N ARG A 138 -26.69 14.79 27.34
CA ARG A 138 -25.53 15.34 26.64
C ARG A 138 -24.22 14.72 27.14
N HIS A 139 -23.84 13.55 26.62
CA HIS A 139 -22.51 12.96 26.87
C HIS A 139 -21.78 12.42 25.63
N ILE A 140 -22.25 12.71 24.42
CA ILE A 140 -21.48 12.41 23.19
C ILE A 140 -21.52 13.63 22.27
N ALA A 141 -20.75 14.65 22.63
CA ALA A 141 -20.43 15.78 21.76
C ALA A 141 -18.91 15.95 21.83
N GLY A 142 -18.23 15.41 20.82
CA GLY A 142 -16.77 15.41 20.75
C GLY A 142 -16.25 14.47 19.67
N ILE A 143 -16.85 14.52 18.48
CA ILE A 143 -16.20 14.01 17.26
C ILE A 143 -16.40 15.12 16.24
N GLU A 144 -15.41 16.01 16.19
CA GLU A 144 -15.25 16.93 15.08
C GLU A 144 -15.09 16.08 13.82
N PRO A 145 -15.86 16.32 12.74
CA PRO A 145 -15.52 15.72 11.47
C PRO A 145 -14.15 16.27 11.12
N ASP A 146 -13.13 15.42 11.12
CA ASP A 146 -11.85 15.75 10.50
C ASP A 146 -12.19 16.16 9.07
N THR A 147 -12.27 17.47 8.85
CA THR A 147 -12.13 18.05 7.52
C THR A 147 -10.82 17.50 7.03
N GLU A 148 -10.92 16.51 6.14
CA GLU A 148 -9.84 15.99 5.33
C GLU A 148 -9.10 17.23 4.79
N GLN A 149 -8.05 17.63 5.51
CA GLN A 149 -7.13 18.65 5.05
C GLN A 149 -6.75 18.15 3.67
N MET A 150 -7.03 18.96 2.64
CA MET A 150 -6.45 18.76 1.32
C MET A 150 -5.01 18.34 1.59
N ALA A 151 -4.70 17.09 1.27
CA ALA A 151 -3.43 16.47 1.61
C ALA A 151 -2.35 17.54 1.47
N GLY A 152 -1.65 17.84 2.57
CA GLY A 152 -0.57 18.82 2.65
C GLY A 152 0.64 18.36 1.84
N GLY A 153 0.37 17.84 0.65
CA GLY A 153 1.30 17.21 -0.23
C GLY A 153 2.26 18.27 -0.73
N ILE A 154 3.49 17.82 -0.87
CA ILE A 154 4.60 18.68 -1.20
C ILE A 154 4.69 18.74 -2.73
N ASN A 155 4.58 19.95 -3.29
CA ASN A 155 4.79 20.17 -4.72
C ASN A 155 6.28 20.11 -5.03
N LEU A 156 6.69 19.13 -5.84
CA LEU A 156 8.07 18.86 -6.19
C LEU A 156 8.26 18.77 -7.71
N LYS A 157 9.45 19.17 -8.17
CA LYS A 157 9.88 18.89 -9.54
C LYS A 157 10.49 17.49 -9.58
N ALA A 158 9.96 16.64 -10.46
CA ALA A 158 10.53 15.33 -10.73
C ALA A 158 11.79 15.46 -11.61
N SER A 159 12.85 14.75 -11.25
CA SER A 159 13.97 14.47 -12.15
C SER A 159 13.82 13.04 -12.66
N THR A 160 13.69 12.88 -13.97
CA THR A 160 13.42 11.57 -14.59
C THR A 160 14.63 11.08 -15.34
N LYS A 161 15.08 9.86 -15.03
CA LYS A 161 16.04 9.11 -15.83
C LYS A 161 15.26 8.04 -16.59
N ILE A 162 15.41 8.05 -17.92
CA ILE A 162 14.79 7.07 -18.81
C ILE A 162 15.68 5.83 -18.82
N ASP A 163 15.11 4.69 -18.44
CA ASP A 163 15.73 3.39 -18.62
C ASP A 163 14.87 2.55 -19.59
N THR A 164 15.37 1.43 -20.10
CA THR A 164 14.63 0.61 -21.08
C THR A 164 13.39 -0.03 -20.46
N GLY A 165 12.19 0.38 -20.89
CA GLY A 165 10.91 -0.17 -20.42
C GLY A 165 10.44 0.35 -19.05
N ALA A 166 11.19 1.27 -18.41
CA ALA A 166 10.79 1.91 -17.15
C ALA A 166 11.48 3.26 -16.94
N TYR A 167 10.87 4.13 -16.15
CA TYR A 167 11.44 5.41 -15.72
C TYR A 167 11.80 5.37 -14.23
N ARG A 168 13.01 5.82 -13.90
CA ARG A 168 13.37 6.18 -12.53
C ARG A 168 13.03 7.63 -12.28
N VAL A 169 12.06 7.86 -11.41
CA VAL A 169 11.59 9.20 -11.06
C VAL A 169 12.14 9.57 -9.69
N LYS A 170 12.99 10.59 -9.66
CA LYS A 170 13.64 11.10 -8.45
C LYS A 170 12.97 12.37 -7.96
N PHE A 171 12.75 12.46 -6.66
CA PHE A 171 12.22 13.62 -5.96
C PHE A 171 13.18 14.03 -4.86
N ARG A 172 13.65 15.28 -4.92
CA ARG A 172 14.39 15.89 -3.81
C ARG A 172 13.40 16.53 -2.85
N LEU A 173 13.44 16.10 -1.60
CA LEU A 173 12.56 16.57 -0.55
C LEU A 173 13.05 17.94 -0.02
N PRO A 174 12.12 18.84 0.35
CA PRO A 174 12.48 20.15 0.91
C PRO A 174 12.83 20.07 2.39
N THR A 175 12.43 18.99 3.05
CA THR A 175 12.73 18.68 4.45
C THR A 175 13.00 17.19 4.53
N ASP A 176 14.03 16.82 5.28
CA ASP A 176 14.41 15.43 5.39
C ASP A 176 13.37 14.69 6.24
N ILE A 177 12.93 13.52 5.75
CA ILE A 177 11.89 12.71 6.40
C ILE A 177 12.43 11.35 6.81
N ARG A 178 11.81 10.73 7.82
CA ARG A 178 12.09 9.33 8.13
C ARG A 178 11.34 8.42 7.16
N ILE A 179 12.02 7.40 6.67
CA ILE A 179 11.44 6.37 5.80
C ILE A 179 11.82 4.98 6.31
N TYR A 180 10.98 4.01 5.99
CA TYR A 180 11.18 2.60 6.29
C TYR A 180 10.97 1.75 5.03
N PRO A 181 11.54 0.53 4.98
CA PRO A 181 11.31 -0.40 3.89
C PRO A 181 9.82 -0.72 3.70
N GLY A 182 9.35 -0.66 2.45
CA GLY A 182 7.94 -0.87 2.13
C GLY A 182 7.05 0.38 2.30
N ALA A 183 7.63 1.55 2.59
CA ALA A 183 6.90 2.81 2.54
C ALA A 183 6.43 3.13 1.11
N TYR A 184 5.25 3.73 1.01
CA TYR A 184 4.69 4.22 -0.25
C TYR A 184 4.17 5.65 -0.11
N PHE A 185 4.03 6.33 -1.24
CA PHE A 185 3.51 7.69 -1.33
C PHE A 185 2.36 7.75 -2.31
N TYR A 186 1.36 8.58 -2.04
CA TYR A 186 0.40 8.98 -3.05
C TYR A 186 1.00 10.06 -3.92
N ILE A 187 0.98 9.83 -5.22
CA ILE A 187 1.47 10.77 -6.22
C ILE A 187 0.28 11.37 -6.95
N PHE A 188 0.20 12.70 -6.92
CA PHE A 188 -0.85 13.48 -7.56
C PHE A 188 -0.25 14.28 -8.73
N TYR A 189 -0.69 13.92 -9.93
CA TYR A 189 -0.27 14.57 -11.17
C TYR A 189 -1.02 15.89 -11.36
N ASN A 190 -0.32 17.03 -11.27
CA ASN A 190 -0.92 18.35 -11.42
C ASN A 190 -1.49 18.61 -12.84
N GLN A 191 -1.01 17.86 -13.85
CA GLN A 191 -1.47 17.91 -15.25
C GLN A 191 -2.86 17.29 -15.46
N LYS A 192 -3.33 16.43 -14.54
CA LYS A 192 -4.66 15.82 -14.68
C LYS A 192 -5.74 16.85 -14.33
N SER A 193 -6.91 16.71 -14.97
CA SER A 193 -8.11 17.47 -14.61
C SER A 193 -8.34 17.45 -13.11
N PHE A 194 -8.84 18.56 -12.55
CA PHE A 194 -9.11 18.74 -11.12
C PHE A 194 -9.76 17.50 -10.48
N TRP A 195 -10.75 16.92 -11.17
CA TRP A 195 -11.50 15.74 -10.71
C TRP A 195 -10.65 14.47 -10.57
N ARG A 196 -9.64 14.30 -11.43
CA ARG A 196 -8.72 13.16 -11.41
C ARG A 196 -7.48 13.42 -10.56
N ARG A 197 -7.12 14.69 -10.35
CA ARG A 197 -5.97 15.08 -9.54
C ARG A 197 -6.08 14.60 -8.11
N GLN A 198 -7.27 14.56 -7.51
CA GLN A 198 -7.45 14.15 -6.10
C GLN A 198 -7.46 12.64 -5.85
N LEU A 199 -7.41 11.80 -6.90
CA LEU A 199 -7.45 10.34 -6.71
C LEU A 199 -6.13 9.81 -6.11
N GLY A 200 -5.00 10.42 -6.49
CA GLY A 200 -3.66 9.96 -6.13
C GLY A 200 -3.37 8.57 -6.72
N VAL A 201 -2.10 8.29 -6.99
CA VAL A 201 -1.65 6.94 -7.33
C VAL A 201 -0.67 6.49 -6.25
N PRO A 202 -0.96 5.42 -5.50
CA PRO A 202 -0.01 4.90 -4.53
C PRO A 202 1.19 4.31 -5.27
N MET A 203 2.39 4.68 -4.85
CA MET A 203 3.62 4.21 -5.46
C MET A 203 4.65 3.87 -4.39
N MET A 204 5.22 2.67 -4.49
CA MET A 204 6.24 2.18 -3.56
C MET A 204 7.56 2.91 -3.81
N VAL A 205 8.25 3.27 -2.73
CA VAL A 205 9.60 3.85 -2.85
C VAL A 205 10.57 2.75 -3.25
N TYR A 206 11.21 2.92 -4.40
CA TYR A 206 12.17 1.95 -4.95
C TYR A 206 13.51 2.01 -4.24
N THR A 207 14.03 3.22 -4.05
CA THR A 207 15.27 3.50 -3.33
C THR A 207 15.27 4.93 -2.82
N TRP A 208 16.15 5.22 -1.87
CA TRP A 208 16.29 6.54 -1.28
C TRP A 208 17.74 6.88 -1.01
N SER A 209 18.05 8.17 -1.00
CA SER A 209 19.40 8.67 -0.71
C SER A 209 19.39 9.55 0.53
N MET A 210 20.41 9.39 1.37
CA MET A 210 20.64 10.24 2.54
C MET A 210 21.49 11.46 2.18
N PRO A 211 21.35 12.58 2.90
CA PRO A 211 22.16 13.78 2.68
C PRO A 211 23.67 13.54 2.75
N ASP A 212 24.10 12.61 3.60
CA ASP A 212 25.51 12.30 3.87
C ASP A 212 26.05 11.09 3.09
N GLN A 213 25.24 10.52 2.18
CA GLN A 213 25.52 9.28 1.44
C GLN A 213 25.95 8.09 2.32
N THR A 214 25.59 8.11 3.61
CA THR A 214 25.87 6.96 4.48
C THR A 214 24.87 5.83 4.24
N TYR A 215 25.30 4.61 4.50
CA TYR A 215 24.41 3.46 4.46
C TYR A 215 23.39 3.52 5.59
N TRP A 216 22.15 3.15 5.27
CA TRP A 216 21.07 3.10 6.25
C TRP A 216 21.44 2.15 7.39
N SER A 217 21.49 2.70 8.60
CA SER A 217 22.04 2.01 9.76
C SER A 217 21.19 2.09 11.02
N ASP A 218 20.04 2.77 11.06
CA ASP A 218 19.22 2.70 12.29
C ASP A 218 17.71 2.99 12.17
N GLY A 219 17.17 3.22 10.96
CA GLY A 219 15.74 3.58 10.81
C GLY A 219 15.38 4.97 11.33
N LYS A 220 16.32 5.71 11.92
CA LYS A 220 16.18 7.11 12.34
C LYS A 220 16.82 8.08 11.36
N SER A 221 17.65 7.58 10.44
CA SER A 221 18.28 8.39 9.40
C SER A 221 17.22 9.11 8.55
N LEU A 222 17.46 10.41 8.34
CA LEU A 222 16.58 11.25 7.52
C LEU A 222 16.99 11.16 6.05
N VAL A 223 16.00 11.18 5.18
CA VAL A 223 16.16 11.02 3.74
C VAL A 223 15.83 12.32 3.02
N SER A 224 16.66 12.67 2.04
CA SER A 224 16.52 13.88 1.23
C SER A 224 16.14 13.62 -0.23
N GLU A 225 16.32 12.41 -0.74
CA GLU A 225 15.91 12.02 -2.10
C GLU A 225 15.14 10.70 -2.09
N LEU A 226 13.99 10.69 -2.76
CA LEU A 226 13.18 9.50 -3.01
C LEU A 226 13.25 9.15 -4.49
N THR A 227 13.42 7.87 -4.80
CA THR A 227 13.34 7.35 -6.16
C THR A 227 12.19 6.37 -6.26
N PHE A 228 11.36 6.55 -7.27
CA PHE A 228 10.28 5.63 -7.64
C PHE A 228 10.58 5.00 -8.98
N LEU A 229 10.09 3.78 -9.17
CA LEU A 229 10.17 3.07 -10.42
C LEU A 229 8.79 3.07 -11.08
N VAL A 230 8.72 3.59 -12.31
CA VAL A 230 7.47 3.73 -13.07
C VAL A 230 7.58 2.96 -14.37
N GLU A 231 6.56 2.18 -14.71
CA GLU A 231 6.55 1.41 -15.95
C GLU A 231 6.43 2.36 -17.15
N ASP A 232 7.15 2.05 -18.24
CA ASP A 232 7.09 2.88 -19.43
C ASP A 232 5.75 2.67 -20.15
N ARG A 233 4.80 3.55 -19.84
CA ARG A 233 3.50 3.59 -20.51
C ARG A 233 3.32 4.92 -21.24
N PRO A 234 2.76 4.92 -22.46
CA PRO A 234 2.50 6.14 -23.24
C PRO A 234 1.69 7.19 -22.48
N SER A 235 0.81 6.75 -21.58
CA SER A 235 -0.07 7.62 -20.77
C SER A 235 0.59 8.15 -19.49
N LEU A 236 1.70 7.57 -19.03
CA LEU A 236 2.38 7.94 -17.79
C LEU A 236 3.66 8.74 -18.04
N ALA A 237 4.43 8.39 -19.06
CA ALA A 237 5.71 9.06 -19.36
C ALA A 237 5.59 10.60 -19.42
N PRO A 238 4.61 11.19 -20.14
CA PRO A 238 4.49 12.65 -20.24
C PRO A 238 4.16 13.32 -18.91
N LEU A 239 3.57 12.59 -17.94
CA LEU A 239 3.17 13.16 -16.66
C LEU A 239 4.35 13.42 -15.74
N PHE A 240 5.50 12.78 -15.97
CA PHE A 240 6.72 12.89 -15.15
C PHE A 240 7.81 13.78 -15.76
N LEU A 241 7.73 14.12 -17.05
CA LEU A 241 8.75 14.94 -17.72
C LEU A 241 8.56 16.43 -17.44
N GLY A 242 9.38 16.99 -16.54
CA GLY A 242 9.51 18.44 -16.34
C GLY A 242 8.34 19.12 -15.62
N THR A 243 7.47 18.33 -14.99
CA THR A 243 6.24 18.80 -14.36
C THR A 243 6.38 18.90 -12.84
N SER A 244 5.60 19.81 -12.25
CA SER A 244 5.38 19.82 -10.80
C SER A 244 4.41 18.70 -10.45
N ILE A 245 4.78 17.85 -9.49
CA ILE A 245 3.99 16.74 -8.99
C ILE A 245 3.83 16.93 -7.48
N THR A 246 2.65 16.64 -6.96
CA THR A 246 2.41 16.67 -5.52
C THR A 246 2.57 15.26 -4.97
N ILE A 247 3.36 15.09 -3.91
CA ILE A 247 3.49 13.79 -3.20
C ILE A 247 2.96 13.89 -1.78
N ASP A 248 2.39 12.81 -1.26
CA ASP A 248 1.86 12.70 0.09
C ASP A 248 2.22 11.33 0.70
N GLY A 249 2.63 11.33 1.97
CA GLY A 249 3.20 10.16 2.68
C GLY A 249 4.33 10.57 3.64
N PRO A 250 5.11 9.61 4.17
CA PRO A 250 5.11 8.17 3.86
C PRO A 250 3.95 7.41 4.51
N TYR A 251 3.37 6.48 3.75
CA TYR A 251 2.33 5.55 4.20
C TYR A 251 2.85 4.11 4.26
N GLY A 252 2.12 3.26 4.98
CA GLY A 252 2.46 1.85 5.17
C GLY A 252 3.03 1.55 6.55
N ARG A 253 3.75 0.45 6.68
CA ARG A 253 4.37 0.04 7.94
C ARG A 253 5.69 -0.70 7.71
N ASP A 254 6.59 -0.59 8.67
CA ASP A 254 7.74 -1.46 8.77
C ASP A 254 7.29 -2.87 9.20
N LEU A 255 7.54 -3.86 8.34
CA LEU A 255 7.17 -5.25 8.59
C LEU A 255 8.07 -5.95 9.61
N ARG A 256 9.14 -5.30 10.08
CA ARG A 256 10.08 -5.83 11.07
C ARG A 256 10.61 -7.21 10.69
N LEU A 257 11.05 -7.32 9.43
CA LEU A 257 11.57 -8.57 8.88
C LEU A 257 12.84 -9.06 9.59
N ASP A 258 13.49 -8.18 10.36
CA ASP A 258 14.64 -8.47 11.23
C ASP A 258 14.33 -9.50 12.34
N GLU A 259 13.06 -9.69 12.66
CA GLU A 259 12.60 -10.62 13.72
C GLU A 259 12.44 -12.06 13.23
N TYR A 260 12.53 -12.31 11.91
CA TYR A 260 12.36 -13.62 11.29
C TYR A 260 13.70 -14.23 10.90
N ASP A 261 13.87 -15.54 11.10
CA ASP A 261 15.12 -16.25 10.76
C ASP A 261 15.34 -16.36 9.24
N HIS A 262 14.26 -16.63 8.49
CA HIS A 262 14.26 -16.80 7.04
C HIS A 262 13.22 -15.90 6.40
N VAL A 263 13.64 -15.05 5.47
CA VAL A 263 12.78 -14.09 4.77
C VAL A 263 12.75 -14.43 3.29
N PHE A 264 11.55 -14.57 2.74
CA PHE A 264 11.33 -14.72 1.30
C PHE A 264 10.68 -13.45 0.76
N LEU A 265 11.32 -12.82 -0.21
CA LEU A 265 10.85 -11.62 -0.89
C LEU A 265 10.47 -12.00 -2.32
N LEU A 266 9.22 -11.80 -2.68
CA LEU A 266 8.70 -12.19 -3.99
C LEU A 266 8.23 -10.98 -4.77
N ALA A 267 8.61 -10.92 -6.03
CA ALA A 267 8.23 -9.84 -6.93
C ALA A 267 7.98 -10.33 -8.34
N GLU A 268 7.12 -9.59 -9.04
CA GLU A 268 6.85 -9.75 -10.47
C GLU A 268 6.97 -8.38 -11.15
N GLY A 269 7.69 -8.31 -12.27
CA GLY A 269 7.93 -7.11 -13.05
C GLY A 269 8.40 -5.94 -12.19
N ILE A 270 7.73 -4.79 -12.33
CA ILE A 270 8.02 -3.57 -11.56
C ILE A 270 7.73 -3.69 -10.05
N GLY A 271 7.00 -4.73 -9.64
CA GLY A 271 6.68 -5.03 -8.24
C GLY A 271 7.90 -5.30 -7.38
N ILE A 272 9.09 -5.49 -7.98
CA ILE A 272 10.37 -5.51 -7.24
C ILE A 272 10.57 -4.25 -6.41
N SER A 273 10.00 -3.12 -6.82
CA SER A 273 10.03 -1.88 -6.06
C SER A 273 9.39 -1.95 -4.68
N ALA A 274 8.44 -2.86 -4.47
CA ALA A 274 7.80 -3.06 -3.18
C ALA A 274 8.69 -3.84 -2.20
N VAL A 275 9.57 -4.72 -2.71
CA VAL A 275 10.28 -5.72 -1.88
C VAL A 275 11.78 -5.50 -1.79
N ILE A 276 12.43 -4.93 -2.81
CA ILE A 276 13.88 -4.69 -2.81
C ILE A 276 14.35 -3.80 -1.64
N PRO A 277 13.59 -2.78 -1.16
CA PRO A 277 14.04 -1.98 -0.04
C PRO A 277 14.21 -2.78 1.25
N PHE A 278 13.42 -3.86 1.43
CA PHE A 278 13.57 -4.75 2.58
C PHE A 278 14.88 -5.53 2.51
N ALA A 279 15.27 -6.00 1.33
CA ALA A 279 16.55 -6.68 1.15
C ALA A 279 17.73 -5.75 1.47
N PHE A 280 17.68 -4.51 0.96
CA PHE A 280 18.68 -3.49 1.25
C PHE A 280 18.79 -3.18 2.75
N ALA A 281 17.66 -3.05 3.44
CA ALA A 281 17.65 -2.76 4.88
C ALA A 281 18.30 -3.87 5.71
N LEU A 282 17.90 -5.13 5.47
CA LEU A 282 18.46 -6.28 6.19
C LEU A 282 19.96 -6.46 5.89
N ALA A 283 20.35 -6.31 4.62
CA ALA A 283 21.76 -6.42 4.22
C ALA A 283 22.62 -5.28 4.79
N SER A 284 22.11 -4.05 4.79
CA SER A 284 22.83 -2.88 5.34
C SER A 284 23.04 -3.01 6.84
N ARG A 285 22.02 -3.42 7.61
CA ARG A 285 22.12 -3.70 9.05
C ARG A 285 23.16 -4.78 9.35
N ARG A 286 23.16 -5.85 8.56
CA ARG A 286 24.12 -6.95 8.70
C ARG A 286 25.55 -6.49 8.39
N GLN A 287 25.72 -5.65 7.37
CA GLN A 287 27.02 -5.06 7.03
C GLN A 287 27.51 -4.12 8.14
N HIS A 288 26.64 -3.28 8.69
CA HIS A 288 26.92 -2.41 9.82
C HIS A 288 27.46 -3.20 11.02
N ASP A 289 26.75 -4.24 11.44
CA ASP A 289 27.16 -5.11 12.55
C ASP A 289 28.52 -5.78 12.29
N ARG A 290 28.79 -6.17 11.03
CA ARG A 290 30.07 -6.77 10.63
C ARG A 290 31.20 -5.76 10.72
N LEU A 291 31.02 -4.56 10.18
CA LEU A 291 32.03 -3.50 10.21
C LEU A 291 32.36 -3.11 11.66
N GLN A 292 31.33 -2.92 12.50
CA GLN A 292 31.51 -2.64 13.94
C GLN A 292 32.30 -3.73 14.66
N LYS A 293 31.99 -5.02 14.39
CA LYS A 293 32.73 -6.16 14.98
C LYS A 293 34.18 -6.25 14.51
N GLN A 294 34.46 -5.90 13.26
CA GLN A 294 35.82 -5.85 12.72
C GLN A 294 36.62 -4.72 13.36
N SER A 295 36.03 -3.52 13.49
CA SER A 295 36.62 -2.38 14.20
C SER A 295 36.79 -2.62 15.71
N ALA A 296 36.12 -3.63 16.29
CA ALA A 296 36.25 -4.01 17.70
C ALA A 296 37.44 -4.92 18.00
N HIS A 297 38.03 -5.57 16.99
CA HIS A 297 39.23 -6.40 17.16
C HIS A 297 40.53 -5.58 17.29
N GLY A 298 40.47 -4.24 17.13
CA GLY A 298 41.56 -3.31 17.45
C GLY A 298 41.49 -2.82 18.91
N SER A 299 42.65 -2.73 19.57
CA SER A 299 42.82 -2.54 21.03
C SER A 299 42.21 -1.27 21.66
N GLU A 300 41.68 -0.31 20.90
CA GLU A 300 41.30 1.01 21.42
C GLU A 300 39.79 1.23 21.64
N ALA A 301 38.93 0.23 21.40
CA ALA A 301 37.51 0.48 21.22
C ALA A 301 36.56 -0.06 22.31
N ARG A 302 36.95 0.02 23.59
CA ARG A 302 36.14 -0.49 24.72
C ARG A 302 35.11 0.48 25.31
N THR A 303 35.04 1.73 24.84
CA THR A 303 34.29 2.80 25.54
C THR A 303 33.21 3.53 24.74
N ALA A 304 33.01 3.22 23.45
CA ALA A 304 31.90 3.79 22.70
C ALA A 304 30.66 2.89 22.82
N ASN A 305 29.51 3.48 23.15
CA ASN A 305 28.21 2.83 23.21
C ASN A 305 27.83 2.29 21.81
N ARG A 306 28.27 1.05 21.49
CA ARG A 306 28.13 0.42 20.18
C ARG A 306 26.77 -0.23 20.05
N GLN A 307 25.84 0.47 19.41
CA GLN A 307 24.53 -0.09 19.12
C GLN A 307 24.62 -1.02 17.90
N LEU A 308 24.58 -2.34 18.15
CA LEU A 308 24.43 -3.36 17.11
C LEU A 308 22.94 -3.63 16.88
N HIS A 309 22.59 -4.05 15.66
CA HIS A 309 21.23 -4.44 15.31
C HIS A 309 20.87 -5.82 15.85
N LEU A 310 21.79 -6.77 15.73
CA LEU A 310 21.61 -8.15 16.20
C LEU A 310 20.39 -8.86 15.60
N ASP A 311 20.11 -8.61 14.32
CA ASP A 311 18.98 -9.21 13.60
C ASP A 311 18.99 -10.74 13.70
N LYS A 312 17.79 -11.31 13.89
CA LYS A 312 17.61 -12.77 13.90
C LYS A 312 17.83 -13.34 12.51
N THR A 313 17.46 -12.59 11.48
CA THR A 313 17.53 -13.00 10.07
C THR A 313 18.88 -13.57 9.69
N ARG A 314 18.85 -14.83 9.26
CA ARG A 314 19.99 -15.62 8.81
C ARG A 314 20.03 -15.72 7.30
N ARG A 315 18.87 -15.65 6.63
CA ARG A 315 18.76 -15.80 5.18
C ARG A 315 17.65 -14.94 4.61
N VAL A 316 17.95 -14.26 3.52
CA VAL A 316 17.01 -13.48 2.72
C VAL A 316 17.06 -14.01 1.29
N THR A 317 15.94 -14.54 0.81
CA THR A 317 15.79 -15.06 -0.56
C THR A 317 14.91 -14.13 -1.36
N LEU A 318 15.49 -13.40 -2.31
CA LEU A 318 14.78 -12.55 -3.26
C LEU A 318 14.49 -13.35 -4.53
N ILE A 319 13.21 -13.57 -4.82
CA ILE A 319 12.71 -14.24 -6.01
C ILE A 319 12.02 -13.19 -6.87
N TRP A 320 12.55 -12.93 -8.06
CA TRP A 320 12.01 -11.94 -8.97
C TRP A 320 11.67 -12.55 -10.32
N ALA A 321 10.41 -12.47 -10.71
CA ALA A 321 9.96 -12.83 -12.05
C ALA A 321 9.87 -11.58 -12.93
N MET A 322 10.65 -11.52 -14.00
CA MET A 322 10.63 -10.40 -14.93
C MET A 322 9.54 -10.60 -15.98
N ASN A 323 8.85 -9.52 -16.34
CA ASN A 323 7.90 -9.53 -17.45
C ASN A 323 8.63 -9.52 -18.80
N GLU A 324 9.72 -8.76 -18.86
CA GLU A 324 10.52 -8.57 -20.07
C GLU A 324 12.01 -8.66 -19.73
N GLY A 325 12.83 -9.16 -20.67
CA GLY A 325 14.29 -9.20 -20.48
C GLY A 325 14.93 -7.81 -20.33
N SER A 326 14.31 -6.77 -20.92
CA SER A 326 14.71 -5.37 -20.81
C SER A 326 14.74 -4.86 -19.36
N GLN A 327 13.97 -5.49 -18.46
CA GLN A 327 13.90 -5.08 -17.06
C GLN A 327 15.20 -5.34 -16.30
N LEU A 328 16.00 -6.31 -16.76
CA LEU A 328 17.28 -6.61 -16.14
C LEU A 328 18.27 -5.45 -16.29
N GLU A 329 18.20 -4.69 -17.38
CA GLU A 329 19.15 -3.62 -17.69
C GLU A 329 19.14 -2.52 -16.62
N TRP A 330 17.96 -2.10 -16.17
CA TRP A 330 17.87 -1.13 -15.09
C TRP A 330 17.96 -1.76 -13.70
N ALA A 331 17.53 -3.02 -13.51
CA ALA A 331 17.62 -3.65 -12.18
C ALA A 331 19.05 -4.05 -11.80
N ARG A 332 19.92 -4.31 -12.79
CA ARG A 332 21.30 -4.78 -12.61
C ARG A 332 22.09 -3.93 -11.65
N GLU A 333 21.99 -2.61 -11.76
CA GLU A 333 22.74 -1.69 -10.90
C GLU A 333 22.35 -1.85 -9.42
N GLU A 334 21.06 -1.96 -9.12
CA GLU A 334 20.58 -2.13 -7.74
C GLU A 334 20.87 -3.54 -7.22
N ILE A 335 20.73 -4.58 -8.05
CA ILE A 335 21.11 -5.95 -7.69
C ILE A 335 22.59 -6.01 -7.31
N ASN A 336 23.46 -5.35 -8.08
CA ASN A 336 24.89 -5.29 -7.77
C ASN A 336 25.15 -4.55 -6.45
N ARG A 337 24.53 -3.38 -6.24
CA ARG A 337 24.66 -2.67 -4.95
C ARG A 337 24.19 -3.52 -3.77
N LEU A 338 23.10 -4.27 -3.95
CA LEU A 338 22.59 -5.18 -2.92
C LEU A 338 23.59 -6.31 -2.63
N MET A 339 24.23 -6.87 -3.67
CA MET A 339 25.27 -7.89 -3.49
C MET A 339 26.51 -7.37 -2.78
N ASP A 340 26.93 -6.13 -3.05
CA ASP A 340 28.11 -5.51 -2.45
C ASP A 340 27.97 -5.39 -0.92
N LEU A 341 26.73 -5.40 -0.40
CA LEU A 341 26.43 -5.43 1.03
C LEU A 341 26.72 -6.79 1.69
N ASP A 342 26.69 -7.88 0.91
CA ASP A 342 26.97 -9.24 1.40
C ASP A 342 28.04 -9.95 0.54
N PRO A 343 29.30 -9.51 0.59
CA PRO A 343 30.37 -10.05 -0.26
C PRO A 343 30.74 -11.51 0.07
N LYS A 344 30.28 -12.03 1.22
CA LYS A 344 30.45 -13.44 1.62
C LYS A 344 29.23 -14.31 1.26
N CYS A 345 28.15 -13.68 0.78
CA CYS A 345 26.89 -14.31 0.41
C CYS A 345 26.35 -15.25 1.49
N ALA A 346 26.44 -14.79 2.74
CA ALA A 346 25.99 -15.54 3.91
C ALA A 346 24.54 -15.24 4.29
N LEU A 347 23.97 -14.15 3.77
CA LEU A 347 22.63 -13.67 4.03
C LEU A 347 21.77 -13.68 2.76
N LEU A 348 22.27 -13.12 1.66
CA LEU A 348 21.49 -12.83 0.46
C LEU A 348 21.54 -13.96 -0.58
N HIS A 349 20.37 -14.37 -1.06
CA HIS A 349 20.20 -15.28 -2.20
C HIS A 349 19.22 -14.67 -3.20
N ILE A 350 19.64 -14.53 -4.46
CA ILE A 350 18.82 -13.90 -5.50
C ILE A 350 18.50 -14.92 -6.59
N VAL A 351 17.23 -15.08 -6.91
CA VAL A 351 16.73 -15.92 -8.00
C VAL A 351 15.94 -15.05 -8.94
N VAL A 352 16.40 -14.96 -10.18
CA VAL A 352 15.75 -14.16 -11.23
C VAL A 352 15.19 -15.11 -12.28
N TYR A 353 13.88 -15.04 -12.48
CA TYR A 353 13.20 -15.71 -13.57
C TYR A 353 13.16 -14.78 -14.78
N HIS A 354 13.79 -15.25 -15.86
CA HIS A 354 13.83 -14.54 -17.13
C HIS A 354 12.77 -15.14 -18.06
N PRO A 355 11.96 -14.33 -18.78
CA PRO A 355 11.07 -14.82 -19.83
C PRO A 355 11.91 -15.59 -20.86
N ALA A 356 11.73 -16.90 -20.95
CA ALA A 356 12.32 -17.67 -22.04
C ALA A 356 11.54 -17.30 -23.31
N LEU A 357 12.17 -16.52 -24.19
CA LEU A 357 11.60 -16.20 -25.49
C LEU A 357 11.82 -17.41 -26.41
N ASP A 358 10.73 -18.08 -26.78
CA ASP A 358 10.67 -18.93 -27.97
C ASP A 358 10.57 -18.04 -29.24
N ASP A 359 11.38 -16.97 -29.31
CA ASP A 359 11.42 -16.02 -30.42
C ASP A 359 12.81 -16.06 -31.06
N PRO A 360 12.97 -16.55 -32.30
CA PRO A 360 14.26 -16.64 -32.99
C PRO A 360 14.90 -15.29 -33.29
N THR A 361 14.20 -14.17 -33.08
CA THR A 361 14.70 -12.80 -33.30
C THR A 361 15.32 -12.16 -32.06
N LYS A 362 15.19 -12.77 -30.87
CA LYS A 362 15.74 -12.26 -29.61
C LYS A 362 16.88 -13.15 -29.10
N PRO A 363 17.89 -12.59 -28.41
CA PRO A 363 19.08 -13.35 -28.01
C PRO A 363 18.70 -14.54 -27.12
N SER A 364 19.20 -15.74 -27.47
CA SER A 364 18.91 -16.96 -26.70
C SER A 364 19.33 -16.80 -25.23
N LEU A 365 18.60 -17.45 -24.32
CA LEU A 365 18.89 -17.45 -22.88
C LEU A 365 20.37 -17.80 -22.59
N ASN A 366 20.95 -18.69 -23.39
CA ASN A 366 22.35 -19.09 -23.31
C ASN A 366 23.34 -18.00 -23.73
N ASN A 367 22.94 -17.06 -24.60
CA ASN A 367 23.75 -15.90 -24.98
C ASN A 367 23.68 -14.83 -23.89
N VAL A 368 22.48 -14.56 -23.35
CA VAL A 368 22.29 -13.65 -22.21
C VAL A 368 23.08 -14.16 -21.01
N GLN A 369 22.97 -15.46 -20.70
CA GLN A 369 23.73 -16.05 -19.60
C GLN A 369 25.25 -16.00 -19.83
N ARG A 370 25.74 -16.24 -21.06
CA ARG A 370 27.18 -16.08 -21.39
C ARG A 370 27.65 -14.62 -21.35
N GLU A 371 26.83 -13.67 -21.76
CA GLU A 371 27.13 -12.24 -21.69
C GLU A 371 27.18 -11.76 -20.22
N LEU A 372 26.28 -12.27 -19.40
CA LEU A 372 26.26 -12.04 -17.96
C LEU A 372 27.48 -12.67 -17.27
N GLU A 373 27.82 -13.92 -17.59
CA GLU A 373 28.98 -14.65 -17.03
C GLU A 373 30.33 -14.06 -17.49
N SER A 374 30.40 -13.47 -18.69
CA SER A 374 31.60 -12.79 -19.21
C SER A 374 31.75 -11.35 -18.69
N SER A 375 30.66 -10.73 -18.24
CA SER A 375 30.70 -9.48 -17.49
C SER A 375 31.18 -9.76 -16.08
N ASN A 376 32.44 -9.43 -15.76
CA ASN A 376 33.10 -9.58 -14.44
C ASN A 376 32.37 -8.95 -13.22
N LYS A 377 31.14 -8.45 -13.40
CA LYS A 377 30.31 -7.81 -12.37
C LYS A 377 29.00 -8.57 -12.07
N PHE A 378 28.62 -9.61 -12.82
CA PHE A 378 27.35 -10.30 -12.61
C PHE A 378 27.53 -11.70 -11.97
N LEU A 379 27.35 -11.73 -10.65
CA LEU A 379 26.73 -12.80 -9.85
C LEU A 379 27.39 -14.18 -9.72
N ARG A 380 28.20 -14.34 -8.66
CA ARG A 380 28.50 -15.68 -8.09
C ARG A 380 27.28 -16.35 -7.40
N HIS A 381 26.22 -15.60 -7.09
CA HIS A 381 25.05 -16.10 -6.33
C HIS A 381 23.66 -15.61 -6.81
N CYS A 382 23.53 -15.08 -8.04
CA CYS A 382 22.22 -15.11 -8.73
C CYS A 382 22.09 -16.48 -9.35
N LYS A 383 20.86 -16.96 -9.37
CA LYS A 383 20.46 -17.93 -10.39
C LYS A 383 19.53 -17.23 -11.36
N LEU A 384 19.96 -17.14 -12.62
CA LEU A 384 19.06 -16.80 -13.72
C LEU A 384 18.43 -18.09 -14.22
N ILE A 385 17.10 -18.16 -14.23
CA ILE A 385 16.37 -19.34 -14.68
C ILE A 385 15.41 -18.91 -15.79
N GLY A 386 15.56 -19.50 -16.98
CA GLY A 386 14.61 -19.29 -18.08
C GLY A 386 13.31 -20.01 -17.80
N VAL A 387 12.20 -19.26 -17.80
CA VAL A 387 10.85 -19.83 -17.61
C VAL A 387 9.92 -19.25 -18.68
N PRO A 388 9.16 -20.08 -19.41
CA PRO A 388 8.13 -19.62 -20.31
C PRO A 388 7.11 -18.73 -19.59
N GLU A 389 6.70 -17.64 -20.22
CA GLU A 389 5.83 -16.60 -19.63
C GLU A 389 4.52 -17.18 -19.05
N ASN A 390 3.94 -18.17 -19.73
CA ASN A 390 2.71 -18.84 -19.31
C ASN A 390 2.87 -19.81 -18.12
N ARG A 391 4.08 -20.05 -17.60
CA ARG A 391 4.33 -21.00 -16.50
C ARG A 391 4.92 -20.36 -15.24
N TRP A 392 4.96 -19.03 -15.14
CA TRP A 392 5.51 -18.34 -13.97
C TRP A 392 4.78 -18.67 -12.68
N GLY A 393 3.45 -18.62 -12.69
CA GLY A 393 2.62 -18.95 -11.52
C GLY A 393 2.87 -20.37 -11.03
N GLU A 394 2.97 -21.35 -11.94
CA GLU A 394 3.30 -22.74 -11.62
C GLU A 394 4.70 -22.85 -10.98
N ARG A 395 5.69 -22.19 -11.56
CA ARG A 395 7.08 -22.29 -11.09
C ARG A 395 7.30 -21.58 -9.76
N MET A 396 6.70 -20.41 -9.57
CA MET A 396 6.77 -19.66 -8.32
C MET A 396 6.05 -20.41 -7.19
N ASN A 397 4.89 -21.00 -7.49
CA ASN A 397 4.16 -21.82 -6.53
C ASN A 397 4.93 -23.11 -6.17
N PHE A 398 5.56 -23.77 -7.14
CA PHE A 398 6.44 -24.92 -6.89
C PHE A 398 7.60 -24.55 -5.96
N GLN A 399 8.33 -23.46 -6.27
CA GLN A 399 9.47 -23.04 -5.46
C GLN A 399 9.07 -22.56 -4.07
N MET A 400 7.93 -21.88 -3.93
CA MET A 400 7.35 -21.53 -2.63
C MET A 400 6.99 -22.78 -1.84
N LYS A 401 6.31 -23.74 -2.45
CA LYS A 401 5.91 -24.97 -1.77
C LYS A 401 7.12 -25.75 -1.25
N GLU A 402 8.15 -25.92 -2.07
CA GLU A 402 9.42 -26.56 -1.66
C GLU A 402 10.11 -25.79 -0.52
N SER A 403 10.11 -24.46 -0.58
CA SER A 403 10.71 -23.61 0.45
C SER A 403 9.90 -23.57 1.75
N MET A 404 8.57 -23.63 1.68
CA MET A 404 7.68 -23.62 2.84
C MET A 404 7.58 -24.98 3.52
N GLU A 405 7.67 -26.08 2.76
CA GLU A 405 7.79 -27.44 3.31
C GLU A 405 9.06 -27.61 4.15
N THR A 406 10.14 -26.91 3.78
CA THR A 406 11.42 -26.92 4.50
C THR A 406 11.55 -25.84 5.58
N SER A 407 10.63 -24.88 5.65
CA SER A 407 10.62 -23.80 6.65
C SER A 407 9.20 -23.22 6.84
N PRO A 408 8.33 -23.89 7.62
CA PRO A 408 6.98 -23.39 7.90
C PRO A 408 7.05 -22.14 8.78
N GLY A 409 6.87 -20.98 8.17
CA GLY A 409 6.92 -19.68 8.83
C GLY A 409 5.65 -18.86 8.64
N SER A 410 5.49 -17.82 9.44
CA SER A 410 4.45 -16.80 9.32
C SER A 410 4.71 -15.90 8.10
N ILE A 411 3.66 -15.63 7.31
CA ILE A 411 3.74 -14.80 6.11
C ILE A 411 3.49 -13.33 6.48
N ALA A 412 4.43 -12.45 6.14
CA ALA A 412 4.22 -11.01 6.12
C ALA A 412 4.11 -10.52 4.67
N THR A 413 3.00 -9.88 4.29
CA THR A 413 2.78 -9.36 2.93
C THR A 413 3.03 -7.85 2.88
N ALA A 414 3.83 -7.41 1.91
CA ALA A 414 3.87 -6.04 1.44
C ALA A 414 3.00 -5.95 0.19
N ASP A 415 1.74 -5.54 0.34
CA ASP A 415 0.82 -5.41 -0.81
C ASP A 415 1.14 -4.15 -1.61
N GLY A 416 1.90 -4.30 -2.69
CA GLY A 416 1.97 -3.29 -3.74
C GLY A 416 0.66 -3.29 -4.53
N GLN A 417 -0.16 -2.24 -4.42
CA GLN A 417 -1.31 -2.10 -5.31
C GLN A 417 -0.82 -1.95 -6.76
N ARG A 418 -1.07 -2.94 -7.62
CA ARG A 418 -1.00 -2.73 -9.08
C ARG A 418 -2.08 -1.73 -9.47
N TYR A 419 -1.69 -0.49 -9.72
CA TYR A 419 -2.57 0.46 -10.41
C TYR A 419 -2.59 0.10 -11.90
N TYR A 420 -3.67 -0.55 -12.35
CA TYR A 420 -4.00 -0.64 -13.78
C TYR A 420 -4.78 0.63 -14.15
N PRO A 421 -4.20 1.61 -14.86
CA PRO A 421 -5.02 2.55 -15.61
C PRO A 421 -5.66 1.75 -16.76
N ASP A 422 -6.94 1.37 -16.60
CA ASP A 422 -7.72 0.73 -17.66
C ASP A 422 -7.96 1.77 -18.79
N GLU A 423 -7.26 1.63 -19.92
CA GLU A 423 -7.80 2.09 -21.20
C GLU A 423 -8.81 1.03 -21.69
N PRO A 424 -10.01 1.42 -22.18
CA PRO A 424 -10.84 0.48 -22.90
C PRO A 424 -10.07 -0.01 -24.13
N PRO A 425 -10.24 -1.28 -24.56
CA PRO A 425 -9.66 -1.73 -25.81
C PRO A 425 -10.09 -0.78 -26.92
N SER A 426 -9.12 -0.17 -27.60
CA SER A 426 -9.35 0.51 -28.86
C SER A 426 -9.85 -0.54 -29.83
N ASN A 427 -11.18 -0.67 -29.93
CA ASN A 427 -11.79 -1.37 -31.04
C ASN A 427 -11.44 -0.58 -32.29
N LEU A 428 -10.48 -1.12 -33.03
CA LEU A 428 -10.24 -0.82 -34.43
C LEU A 428 -11.54 -1.11 -35.20
N SER A 429 -12.14 -0.05 -35.72
CA SER A 429 -12.73 -0.01 -37.05
C SER A 429 -12.47 1.38 -37.62
#